data_AF-A0AAE9MU34-F1
#
_entry.id   AF-A0AAE9MU34-F1
#
_cell.length_a   1.000
_cell.length_b   1.000
_cell.length_c   1.000
_cell.angle_alpha   90.00
_cell.angle_beta   90.00
_cell.angle_gamma   90.00
#
_symmetry.space_group_name_H-M   'P 1'
#
loop_
_entity.id
_entity.type
_entity.pdbx_description
1 polymer ?
#
loop_
_entity_poly.entity_id
_entity_poly.type
_entity_poly.pdbx_seq_one_letter_code
_entity_poly.pdbx_strand_id
1 'polypeptide(L)'
;MAKKTTETKKTETKKKAKTPAKTAAKKTAKVPAKKTVSVYKQSAAEKKLVNELAELTKQMDAEGLLFLIEQARVHLYNMQVEALEEDLQEIEEKRAKAALTVKKAQPKKDFRIERSSDGSVYHIISGGKWKLINADELFSILKIVNAKLDDNEIRLNLIHWFFKERSDFVSDLGLADTHDPRWLELIKLLKTNFKIKI
;
A
#
# COMPACT_ATOMS: atom_id res chain seq x y z
N MET A 1 -32.14 37.25 -70.12
CA MET A 1 -32.34 38.34 -69.14
C MET A 1 -30.98 38.80 -68.64
N ALA A 2 -30.84 40.11 -68.40
CA ALA A 2 -29.57 40.83 -68.37
C ALA A 2 -29.11 41.22 -66.94
N LYS A 3 -27.83 41.62 -66.85
CA LYS A 3 -27.10 42.39 -65.80
C LYS A 3 -26.60 41.55 -64.61
N LYS A 4 -25.28 41.41 -64.35
CA LYS A 4 -24.27 42.41 -63.86
C LYS A 4 -24.83 43.12 -62.61
N THR A 5 -24.19 43.18 -61.44
CA THR A 5 -22.94 43.88 -61.03
C THR A 5 -22.93 43.78 -59.47
N THR A 6 -21.78 43.57 -58.79
CA THR A 6 -21.08 44.51 -57.85
C THR A 6 -21.97 45.10 -56.71
N GLU A 7 -21.54 45.44 -55.49
CA GLU A 7 -20.26 45.72 -54.84
C GLU A 7 -20.53 46.08 -53.35
N THR A 8 -19.46 46.19 -52.56
CA THR A 8 -19.27 47.11 -51.40
C THR A 8 -20.20 47.04 -50.17
N LYS A 9 -19.72 46.73 -48.97
CA LYS A 9 -18.77 47.49 -48.11
C LYS A 9 -19.32 48.83 -47.59
N LYS A 10 -19.65 48.85 -46.29
CA LYS A 10 -19.53 49.98 -45.35
C LYS A 10 -19.43 49.35 -43.94
N THR A 11 -18.29 49.34 -43.22
CA THR A 11 -17.66 50.46 -42.45
C THR A 11 -18.72 51.42 -41.90
N GLU A 12 -18.81 51.74 -40.60
CA GLU A 12 -17.74 51.88 -39.60
C GLU A 12 -18.36 52.21 -38.21
N THR A 13 -17.79 51.62 -37.16
CA THR A 13 -17.45 52.24 -35.84
C THR A 13 -18.47 52.99 -34.94
N LYS A 14 -18.54 52.49 -33.69
CA LYS A 14 -18.02 53.10 -32.42
C LYS A 14 -19.01 53.48 -31.29
N LYS A 15 -18.56 53.08 -30.08
CA LYS A 15 -18.66 53.69 -28.72
C LYS A 15 -19.81 53.22 -27.80
N LYS A 16 -19.43 52.47 -26.74
CA LYS A 16 -19.37 52.83 -25.28
C LYS A 16 -20.75 52.69 -24.60
N ALA A 17 -20.95 52.16 -23.40
CA ALA A 17 -20.12 51.61 -22.33
C ALA A 17 -21.03 50.91 -21.28
N LYS A 18 -20.42 50.06 -20.43
CA LYS A 18 -20.78 49.68 -19.04
C LYS A 18 -21.92 48.66 -18.77
N THR A 19 -21.44 47.52 -18.25
CA THR A 19 -21.96 46.42 -17.40
C THR A 19 -22.95 46.80 -16.28
N PRO A 20 -23.58 45.86 -15.50
CA PRO A 20 -23.46 44.38 -15.46
C PRO A 20 -24.79 43.59 -15.33
N ALA A 21 -24.85 42.34 -15.77
CA ALA A 21 -25.81 41.37 -15.22
C ALA A 21 -25.25 39.94 -15.25
N LYS A 22 -25.43 39.31 -14.09
CA LYS A 22 -24.91 38.01 -13.65
C LYS A 22 -25.67 36.86 -14.33
N THR A 23 -25.15 35.65 -14.12
CA THR A 23 -25.77 34.32 -14.31
C THR A 23 -25.83 33.72 -15.71
N ALA A 24 -24.86 32.84 -16.01
CA ALA A 24 -25.13 31.46 -16.42
C ALA A 24 -23.84 30.63 -16.27
N ALA A 25 -23.74 29.90 -15.16
CA ALA A 25 -22.70 28.91 -14.93
C ALA A 25 -22.86 27.75 -15.94
N LYS A 26 -22.01 27.72 -16.97
CA LYS A 26 -21.91 26.57 -17.87
C LYS A 26 -21.10 25.49 -17.15
N LYS A 27 -21.81 24.56 -16.50
CA LYS A 27 -21.26 23.29 -16.00
C LYS A 27 -20.66 22.52 -17.18
N THR A 28 -19.37 22.67 -17.43
CA THR A 28 -18.61 21.68 -18.20
C THR A 28 -18.38 20.48 -17.28
N ALA A 29 -19.19 19.45 -17.46
CA ALA A 29 -18.90 18.12 -16.96
C ALA A 29 -17.56 17.67 -17.59
N LYS A 30 -16.47 17.74 -16.81
CA LYS A 30 -15.21 17.11 -17.18
C LYS A 30 -15.34 15.61 -16.92
N VAL A 31 -15.38 14.88 -18.03
CA VAL A 31 -15.16 13.45 -18.19
C VAL A 31 -14.09 12.94 -17.20
N PRO A 32 -14.27 11.77 -16.55
CA PRO A 32 -13.24 11.20 -15.70
C PRO A 32 -11.97 10.95 -16.51
N ALA A 33 -10.86 11.51 -16.04
CA ALA A 33 -9.55 11.36 -16.66
C ALA A 33 -9.20 9.87 -16.76
N LYS A 34 -9.24 9.33 -17.97
CA LYS A 34 -8.66 8.03 -18.30
C LYS A 34 -7.18 8.12 -17.94
N LYS A 35 -6.75 7.41 -16.90
CA LYS A 35 -5.33 7.28 -16.55
C LYS A 35 -4.61 6.72 -17.78
N THR A 36 -3.89 7.58 -18.49
CA THR A 36 -2.97 7.18 -19.55
C THR A 36 -1.83 6.44 -18.86
N VAL A 37 -1.82 5.12 -19.00
CA VAL A 37 -0.66 4.29 -18.66
C VAL A 37 0.54 4.93 -19.37
N SER A 38 1.54 5.34 -18.60
CA SER A 38 2.76 5.91 -19.16
C SER A 38 3.42 4.84 -20.01
N VAL A 39 3.43 5.05 -21.33
CA VAL A 39 4.12 4.17 -22.26
C VAL A 39 5.61 4.22 -21.92
N TYR A 40 6.17 3.09 -21.51
CA TYR A 40 7.61 2.97 -21.24
C TYR A 40 8.39 3.38 -22.49
N LYS A 41 9.18 4.45 -22.39
CA LYS A 41 9.96 4.96 -23.52
C LYS A 41 11.33 4.29 -23.53
N GLN A 42 11.48 3.27 -24.37
CA GLN A 42 12.75 2.59 -24.59
C GLN A 42 13.85 3.59 -25.02
N SER A 43 15.00 3.48 -24.37
CA SER A 43 16.26 4.12 -24.73
C SER A 43 16.81 3.60 -26.05
N ALA A 44 17.78 4.31 -26.62
CA ALA A 44 18.43 3.90 -27.86
C ALA A 44 19.17 2.55 -27.75
N ALA A 45 19.69 2.21 -26.57
CA ALA A 45 20.35 0.95 -26.30
C ALA A 45 19.33 -0.20 -26.23
N GLU A 46 18.23 -0.01 -25.50
CA GLU A 46 17.15 -1.02 -25.40
C GLU A 46 16.51 -1.32 -26.75
N LYS A 47 16.32 -0.30 -27.61
CA LYS A 47 15.83 -0.51 -28.97
C LYS A 47 16.74 -1.41 -29.80
N LYS A 48 18.06 -1.31 -29.63
CA LYS A 48 19.01 -2.19 -30.32
C LYS A 48 18.86 -3.63 -29.84
N LEU A 49 18.77 -3.85 -28.53
CA LEU A 49 18.58 -5.17 -27.93
C LEU A 49 17.23 -5.80 -28.33
N VAL A 50 16.17 -5.00 -28.39
CA VAL A 50 14.85 -5.46 -28.85
C VAL A 50 14.90 -5.88 -30.32
N ASN A 51 15.60 -5.12 -31.16
CA ASN A 51 15.77 -5.48 -32.57
C ASN A 51 16.61 -6.76 -32.73
N GLU A 52 17.68 -6.90 -31.96
CA GLU A 52 18.52 -8.10 -31.96
C GLU A 52 17.73 -9.33 -31.51
N LEU A 53 16.97 -9.23 -30.42
CA LEU A 53 16.07 -10.29 -29.95
C LEU A 53 15.01 -10.62 -31.01
N ALA A 54 14.45 -9.62 -31.69
CA ALA A 54 13.49 -9.83 -32.77
C ALA A 54 14.11 -10.56 -33.97
N GLU A 55 15.37 -10.30 -34.32
CA GLU A 55 16.07 -11.07 -35.36
C GLU A 55 16.33 -12.52 -34.93
N LEU A 56 16.79 -12.74 -33.69
CA LEU A 56 17.05 -14.08 -33.16
C LEU A 56 15.78 -14.94 -33.12
N THR A 57 14.65 -14.36 -32.71
CA THR A 57 13.36 -15.08 -32.63
C THR A 57 12.87 -15.63 -33.97
N LYS A 58 13.31 -15.08 -35.11
CA LYS A 58 12.94 -15.59 -36.45
C LYS A 58 13.53 -16.96 -36.76
N GLN A 59 14.61 -17.34 -36.07
CA GLN A 59 15.31 -18.62 -36.24
C GLN A 59 14.90 -19.64 -35.17
N MET A 60 14.00 -19.27 -34.26
CA MET A 60 13.56 -20.13 -33.16
C MET A 60 12.27 -20.86 -33.53
N ASP A 61 12.12 -22.07 -33.02
CA ASP A 61 10.90 -22.85 -33.11
C ASP A 61 9.89 -22.42 -32.04
N ALA A 62 8.69 -23.01 -32.11
CA ALA A 62 7.61 -22.68 -31.19
C ALA A 62 7.96 -22.99 -29.72
N GLU A 63 8.70 -24.07 -29.47
CA GLU A 63 9.13 -24.46 -28.13
C GLU A 63 10.15 -23.46 -27.55
N GLY A 64 11.16 -23.07 -28.32
CA GLY A 64 12.13 -22.06 -27.91
C GLY A 64 11.49 -20.68 -27.67
N LEU A 65 10.52 -20.28 -28.49
CA LEU A 65 9.78 -19.04 -28.28
C LEU A 65 8.93 -19.07 -27.01
N LEU A 66 8.30 -20.22 -26.71
CA LEU A 66 7.53 -20.40 -25.48
C LEU A 66 8.41 -20.32 -24.24
N PHE A 67 9.60 -20.93 -24.27
CA PHE A 67 10.58 -20.83 -23.21
C PHE A 67 10.98 -19.37 -22.92
N LEU A 68 11.28 -18.58 -23.96
CA LEU A 68 11.61 -17.16 -23.79
C LEU A 68 10.46 -16.35 -23.18
N ILE A 69 9.21 -16.63 -23.59
CA ILE A 69 8.03 -15.98 -23.02
C ILE A 69 7.89 -16.31 -21.52
N GLU A 70 8.14 -17.56 -21.15
CA GLU A 70 8.09 -17.98 -19.74
C GLU A 70 9.16 -17.27 -18.92
N GLN A 71 10.42 -17.25 -19.39
CA GLN A 71 11.51 -16.54 -18.72
C GLN A 71 11.22 -15.04 -18.57
N ALA A 72 10.68 -14.40 -19.62
CA ALA A 72 10.29 -13.00 -19.56
C ALA A 72 9.20 -12.73 -18.50
N ARG A 73 8.22 -13.63 -18.37
CA ARG A 73 7.17 -13.51 -17.34
C ARG A 73 7.73 -13.64 -15.93
N VAL A 74 8.61 -14.61 -15.70
CA VAL A 74 9.28 -14.80 -14.40
C VAL A 74 10.07 -13.55 -14.03
N HIS A 75 10.85 -13.01 -14.97
CA HIS A 75 11.63 -11.81 -14.72
C HIS A 75 10.75 -10.59 -14.40
N LEU A 76 9.67 -10.36 -15.16
CA LEU A 76 8.73 -9.28 -14.89
C LEU A 76 8.06 -9.41 -13.52
N TYR A 77 7.72 -10.64 -13.12
CA TYR A 77 7.18 -10.91 -11.79
C TYR A 77 8.20 -10.58 -10.70
N ASN A 78 9.45 -11.03 -10.84
CA ASN A 78 10.50 -10.74 -9.86
C ASN A 78 10.74 -9.24 -9.73
N MET A 79 10.79 -8.48 -10.84
CA MET A 79 10.90 -7.02 -10.80
C MET A 79 9.72 -6.36 -10.06
N GLN A 80 8.51 -6.89 -10.20
CA GLN A 80 7.34 -6.39 -9.49
C GLN A 80 7.43 -6.70 -7.99
N VAL A 81 7.88 -7.90 -7.62
CA VAL A 81 8.09 -8.29 -6.22
C VAL A 81 9.17 -7.41 -5.59
N GLU A 82 10.31 -7.23 -6.24
CA GLU A 82 11.40 -6.36 -5.76
C GLU A 82 10.94 -4.92 -5.58
N ALA A 83 10.18 -4.37 -6.54
CA ALA A 83 9.64 -3.01 -6.42
C ALA A 83 8.67 -2.87 -5.24
N LEU A 84 7.82 -3.89 -5.01
CA LEU A 84 6.92 -3.90 -3.85
C LEU A 84 7.70 -4.03 -2.54
N GLU A 85 8.75 -4.84 -2.51
CA GLU A 85 9.63 -4.99 -1.34
C GLU A 85 10.38 -3.69 -1.02
N GLU A 86 10.91 -3.00 -2.04
CA GLU A 86 11.57 -1.70 -1.90
C GLU A 86 10.58 -0.63 -1.39
N ASP A 87 9.37 -0.55 -1.95
CA ASP A 87 8.32 0.36 -1.47
C ASP A 87 7.97 0.08 0.00
N LEU A 88 7.85 -1.21 0.37
CA LEU A 88 7.60 -1.61 1.76
C LEU A 88 8.77 -1.24 2.68
N GLN A 89 10.01 -1.45 2.25
CA GLN A 89 11.21 -1.05 2.98
C GLN A 89 11.30 0.46 3.12
N GLU A 90 11.00 1.24 2.08
CA GLU A 90 10.98 2.70 2.16
C GLU A 90 9.92 3.19 3.15
N ILE A 91 8.73 2.58 3.14
CA ILE A 91 7.67 2.90 4.10
C ILE A 91 8.13 2.55 5.52
N GLU A 92 8.79 1.40 5.70
CA GLU A 92 9.34 0.97 6.98
C GLU A 92 10.46 1.91 7.46
N GLU A 93 11.37 2.31 6.59
CA GLU A 93 12.44 3.28 6.89
C GLU A 93 11.89 4.66 7.20
N LYS A 94 10.92 5.16 6.43
CA LYS A 94 10.27 6.46 6.67
C LYS A 94 9.53 6.42 8.01
N ARG A 95 8.90 5.29 8.36
CA ARG A 95 8.30 5.07 9.68
C ARG A 95 9.34 4.97 10.79
N ALA A 96 10.46 4.29 10.57
CA ALA A 96 11.56 4.20 11.52
C ALA A 96 12.19 5.59 11.77
N LYS A 97 12.41 6.38 10.71
CA LYS A 97 12.88 7.78 10.78
C LYS A 97 11.85 8.69 11.45
N ALA A 98 10.56 8.50 11.19
CA ALA A 98 9.49 9.21 11.91
C ALA A 98 9.46 8.83 13.41
N ALA A 99 9.67 7.55 13.75
CA ALA A 99 9.81 7.08 15.12
C ALA A 99 11.05 7.68 15.81
N LEU A 100 12.14 7.95 15.08
CA LEU A 100 13.32 8.67 15.58
C LEU A 100 13.03 10.15 15.85
N THR A 101 12.18 10.82 15.04
CA THR A 101 11.76 12.21 15.30
C THR A 101 10.74 12.36 16.42
N VAL A 102 10.01 11.28 16.75
CA VAL A 102 9.11 11.22 17.92
C VAL A 102 9.87 10.90 19.22
N LYS A 103 11.20 10.70 19.19
CA LYS A 103 12.07 10.58 20.38
C LYS A 103 12.27 11.87 21.18
N LYS A 104 11.22 12.70 21.29
CA LYS A 104 11.08 13.71 22.34
C LYS A 104 9.76 13.63 23.10
N ALA A 105 9.02 12.52 22.95
CA ALA A 105 8.05 12.06 23.92
C ALA A 105 8.54 10.72 24.47
N GLN A 106 8.59 10.60 25.81
CA GLN A 106 9.09 9.42 26.51
C GLN A 106 8.53 8.10 25.95
N PRO A 107 9.30 7.00 25.96
CA PRO A 107 8.81 5.70 25.54
C PRO A 107 7.82 5.20 26.59
N LYS A 108 6.53 5.45 26.36
CA LYS A 108 5.53 4.55 26.91
C LYS A 108 5.70 3.26 26.13
N LYS A 109 6.29 2.26 26.80
CA LYS A 109 6.44 0.88 26.32
C LYS A 109 5.08 0.17 26.30
N ASP A 110 4.04 0.89 25.89
CA ASP A 110 2.67 0.42 25.90
C ASP A 110 2.43 -0.26 24.57
N PHE A 111 1.99 -1.51 24.61
CA PHE A 111 1.45 -2.16 23.42
C PHE A 111 0.29 -1.33 22.87
N ARG A 112 0.10 -1.36 21.56
CA ARG A 112 -1.07 -0.80 20.89
C ARG A 112 -1.54 -1.75 19.82
N ILE A 113 -2.86 -1.88 19.68
CA ILE A 113 -3.46 -2.68 18.60
C ILE A 113 -4.22 -1.74 17.69
N GLU A 114 -3.89 -1.78 16.40
CA GLU A 114 -4.59 -1.03 15.36
C GLU A 114 -5.26 -1.98 14.37
N ARG A 115 -6.53 -1.73 14.07
CA ARG A 115 -7.27 -2.51 13.07
C ARG A 115 -7.12 -1.85 11.71
N SER A 116 -6.80 -2.63 10.68
CA SER A 116 -6.80 -2.16 9.29
C SER A 116 -8.20 -1.67 8.89
N SER A 117 -8.28 -0.74 7.93
CA SER A 117 -9.55 -0.16 7.46
C SER A 117 -10.51 -1.20 6.87
N ASP A 118 -9.96 -2.29 6.35
CA ASP A 118 -10.71 -3.44 5.81
C ASP A 118 -11.11 -4.47 6.90
N GLY A 119 -10.59 -4.31 8.12
CA GLY A 119 -10.97 -5.12 9.29
C GLY A 119 -10.51 -6.58 9.27
N SER A 120 -9.82 -7.01 8.20
CA SER A 120 -9.25 -8.34 7.98
C SER A 120 -7.94 -8.58 8.74
N VAL A 121 -7.21 -7.49 9.04
CA VAL A 121 -5.86 -7.52 9.59
C VAL A 121 -5.73 -6.61 10.80
N TYR A 122 -4.94 -7.05 11.78
CA TYR A 122 -4.63 -6.34 13.02
C TYR A 122 -3.12 -6.11 13.12
N HIS A 123 -2.71 -4.92 13.55
CA HIS A 123 -1.32 -4.58 13.78
C HIS A 123 -1.08 -4.47 15.28
N ILE A 124 -0.21 -5.33 15.83
CA ILE A 124 0.29 -5.19 17.19
C ILE A 124 1.58 -4.37 17.14
N ILE A 125 1.55 -3.19 17.75
CA ILE A 125 2.64 -2.24 17.79
C ILE A 125 3.25 -2.24 19.19
N SER A 126 4.57 -2.39 19.28
CA SER A 126 5.32 -2.25 20.54
C SER A 126 6.72 -1.70 20.25
N GLY A 127 7.16 -0.71 21.03
CA GLY A 127 8.52 -0.17 20.94
C GLY A 127 8.91 0.41 19.57
N GLY A 128 7.94 0.86 18.76
CA GLY A 128 8.18 1.36 17.40
C GLY A 128 8.27 0.27 16.32
N LYS A 129 8.10 -0.99 16.70
CA LYS A 129 7.97 -2.13 15.79
C LYS A 129 6.53 -2.58 15.74
N TRP A 130 6.13 -3.17 14.62
CA TRP A 130 4.76 -3.62 14.43
C TRP A 130 4.75 -5.00 13.79
N LYS A 131 3.77 -5.82 14.19
CA LYS A 131 3.57 -7.14 13.61
C LYS A 131 2.12 -7.30 13.18
N LEU A 132 1.96 -7.84 11.98
CA LEU A 132 0.67 -8.11 11.37
C LEU A 132 0.09 -9.40 11.92
N ILE A 133 -1.18 -9.42 12.32
CA ILE A 133 -1.91 -10.60 12.79
C ILE A 133 -3.23 -10.68 12.03
N ASN A 134 -3.53 -11.85 11.50
CA ASN A 134 -4.79 -12.14 10.80
C ASN A 134 -5.94 -12.40 11.80
N ALA A 135 -7.18 -12.40 11.30
CA ALA A 135 -8.35 -12.62 12.15
C ALA A 135 -8.33 -13.98 12.89
N ASP A 136 -7.92 -15.06 12.23
CA ASP A 136 -7.88 -16.41 12.83
C ASP A 136 -6.80 -16.54 13.92
N GLU A 137 -5.63 -15.93 13.67
CA GLU A 137 -4.54 -15.84 14.63
C GLU A 137 -4.97 -15.04 15.86
N LEU A 138 -5.61 -13.87 15.65
CA LEU A 138 -6.14 -13.07 16.72
C LEU A 138 -7.19 -13.82 17.53
N PHE A 139 -8.08 -14.57 16.88
CA PHE A 139 -9.08 -15.37 17.58
C PHE A 139 -8.45 -16.45 18.46
N SER A 140 -7.39 -17.11 17.98
CA SER A 140 -6.63 -18.09 18.75
C SER A 140 -5.98 -17.46 19.98
N ILE A 141 -5.37 -16.28 19.82
CA ILE A 141 -4.82 -15.49 20.92
C ILE A 141 -5.92 -15.12 21.93
N LEU A 142 -7.05 -14.61 21.45
CA LEU A 142 -8.17 -14.20 22.31
C LEU A 142 -8.81 -15.37 23.06
N LYS A 143 -8.83 -16.57 22.48
CA LYS A 143 -9.28 -17.79 23.15
C LYS A 143 -8.39 -18.15 24.34
N ILE A 144 -7.07 -17.97 24.20
CA ILE A 144 -6.11 -18.19 25.29
C ILE A 144 -6.26 -17.11 26.37
N VAL A 145 -6.35 -15.85 25.95
CA VAL A 145 -6.42 -14.69 26.86
C VAL A 145 -7.71 -14.64 27.68
N ASN A 146 -8.84 -15.06 27.11
CA ASN A 146 -10.13 -15.12 27.80
C ASN A 146 -10.41 -16.45 28.52
N ALA A 147 -9.42 -17.35 28.57
CA ALA A 147 -9.57 -18.58 29.34
C ALA A 147 -9.70 -18.25 30.85
N LYS A 148 -10.49 -19.04 31.58
CA LYS A 148 -10.71 -18.86 33.04
C LYS A 148 -9.54 -19.45 33.84
N LEU A 149 -8.32 -19.02 33.55
CA LEU A 149 -7.07 -19.47 34.17
C LEU A 149 -6.37 -18.30 34.88
N ASP A 150 -5.33 -18.61 35.66
CA ASP A 150 -4.46 -17.59 36.25
C ASP A 150 -3.69 -16.81 35.17
N ASP A 151 -3.38 -15.53 35.44
CA ASP A 151 -2.67 -14.69 34.47
C ASP A 151 -1.27 -15.24 34.11
N ASN A 152 -0.62 -16.00 35.01
CA ASN A 152 0.66 -16.67 34.70
C ASN A 152 0.50 -17.86 33.75
N GLU A 153 -0.57 -18.64 33.90
CA GLU A 153 -0.86 -19.76 33.01
C GLU A 153 -1.29 -19.25 31.62
N ILE A 154 -2.08 -18.18 31.58
CA ILE A 154 -2.43 -17.48 30.33
C ILE A 154 -1.16 -16.98 29.64
N ARG A 155 -0.21 -16.38 30.39
CA ARG A 155 1.09 -15.97 29.86
C ARG A 155 1.83 -17.13 29.22
N LEU A 156 2.01 -18.25 29.93
CA LEU A 156 2.73 -19.41 29.40
C LEU A 156 2.06 -19.98 28.14
N ASN A 157 0.74 -20.13 28.15
CA ASN A 157 -0.01 -20.62 27.00
C ASN A 157 0.09 -19.69 25.80
N LEU A 158 0.05 -18.38 26.04
CA LEU A 158 0.21 -17.37 25.00
C LEU A 158 1.61 -17.43 24.39
N ILE A 159 2.64 -17.54 25.23
CA ILE A 159 4.03 -17.68 24.79
C ILE A 159 4.19 -18.95 23.96
N HIS A 160 3.71 -20.10 24.44
CA HIS A 160 3.77 -21.36 23.70
C HIS A 160 3.07 -21.26 22.34
N TRP A 161 1.93 -20.59 22.27
CA TRP A 161 1.23 -20.37 21.01
C TRP A 161 2.06 -19.50 20.05
N PHE A 162 2.66 -18.40 20.53
CA PHE A 162 3.55 -17.58 19.70
C PHE A 162 4.77 -18.35 19.23
N PHE A 163 5.44 -19.12 20.09
CA PHE A 163 6.59 -19.92 19.66
C PHE A 163 6.22 -20.99 18.63
N LYS A 164 4.99 -21.52 18.68
CA LYS A 164 4.52 -22.55 17.74
C LYS A 164 4.09 -21.97 16.39
N GLU A 165 3.27 -20.93 16.40
CA GLU A 165 2.65 -20.38 15.17
C GLU A 165 3.46 -19.23 14.57
N ARG A 166 4.15 -18.45 15.41
CA ARG A 166 4.67 -17.11 15.10
C ARG A 166 5.95 -16.81 15.88
N SER A 167 6.96 -17.68 15.74
CA SER A 167 8.22 -17.59 16.51
C SER A 167 8.97 -16.27 16.26
N ASP A 168 8.77 -15.70 15.08
CA ASP A 168 9.25 -14.38 14.65
C ASP A 168 8.64 -13.20 15.45
N PHE A 169 7.43 -13.35 16.00
CA PHE A 169 6.79 -12.30 16.81
C PHE A 169 7.62 -11.93 18.03
N VAL A 170 8.26 -12.92 18.65
CA VAL A 170 9.03 -12.78 19.88
C VAL A 170 10.33 -12.02 19.60
N SER A 171 11.05 -12.39 18.54
CA SER A 171 12.28 -11.71 18.12
C SER A 171 12.01 -10.30 17.61
N ASP A 172 10.95 -10.12 16.82
CA ASP A 172 10.64 -8.84 16.20
C ASP A 172 10.25 -7.83 17.27
N LEU A 173 9.31 -8.14 18.16
CA LEU A 173 8.90 -7.21 19.22
C LEU A 173 9.88 -7.14 20.40
N GLY A 174 10.98 -7.91 20.36
CA GLY A 174 12.01 -7.89 21.39
C GLY A 174 11.53 -8.44 22.74
N LEU A 175 10.68 -9.47 22.72
CA LEU A 175 10.14 -10.16 23.90
C LEU A 175 10.99 -11.38 24.23
N ALA A 176 12.29 -11.18 24.46
CA ALA A 176 13.25 -12.30 24.54
C ALA A 176 13.08 -13.24 25.75
N ASP A 177 12.31 -12.85 26.78
CA ASP A 177 12.17 -13.62 28.02
C ASP A 177 10.71 -14.03 28.28
N THR A 178 10.53 -15.29 28.69
CA THR A 178 9.27 -15.89 29.11
C THR A 178 8.67 -15.20 30.34
N HIS A 179 9.51 -14.58 31.17
CA HIS A 179 9.08 -13.85 32.37
C HIS A 179 9.00 -12.33 32.17
N ASP A 180 9.10 -11.82 30.93
CA ASP A 180 8.99 -10.39 30.67
C ASP A 180 7.61 -9.85 31.12
N PRO A 181 7.56 -8.84 32.02
CA PRO A 181 6.31 -8.20 32.45
C PRO A 181 5.43 -7.69 31.29
N ARG A 182 6.01 -7.44 30.12
CA ARG A 182 5.31 -7.04 28.90
C ARG A 182 4.28 -8.05 28.43
N TRP A 183 4.46 -9.33 28.70
CA TRP A 183 3.44 -10.32 28.38
C TRP A 183 2.13 -10.07 29.13
N LEU A 184 2.22 -9.64 30.39
CA LEU A 184 1.03 -9.30 31.18
C LEU A 184 0.36 -8.02 30.68
N GLU A 185 1.14 -7.05 30.21
CA GLU A 185 0.60 -5.84 29.58
C GLU A 185 -0.14 -6.16 28.28
N LEU A 186 0.42 -7.04 27.44
CA LEU A 186 -0.23 -7.50 26.22
C LEU A 186 -1.54 -8.23 26.53
N ILE A 187 -1.56 -9.13 27.52
CA ILE A 187 -2.76 -9.84 27.97
C ILE A 187 -3.83 -8.84 28.43
N LYS A 188 -3.48 -7.88 29.28
CA LYS A 188 -4.40 -6.83 29.75
C LYS A 188 -4.96 -6.01 28.59
N LEU A 189 -4.11 -5.67 27.63
CA LEU A 189 -4.51 -4.90 26.45
C LEU A 189 -5.49 -5.69 25.58
N LEU A 190 -5.21 -6.97 25.33
CA LEU A 190 -6.09 -7.86 24.57
C LEU A 190 -7.45 -8.03 25.24
N LYS A 191 -7.48 -8.24 26.58
CA LYS A 191 -8.73 -8.28 27.37
C LYS A 191 -9.53 -6.97 27.27
N THR A 192 -8.85 -5.82 27.18
CA THR A 192 -9.48 -4.51 27.18
C THR A 192 -10.00 -4.08 25.80
N ASN A 193 -9.20 -4.31 24.74
CA ASN A 193 -9.54 -3.92 23.37
C ASN A 193 -10.59 -4.85 22.76
N PHE A 194 -10.52 -6.14 23.09
CA PHE A 194 -11.43 -7.15 22.61
C PHE A 194 -12.26 -7.68 23.76
N LYS A 195 -13.10 -6.80 24.32
CA LYS A 195 -14.19 -7.25 25.19
C LYS A 195 -15.21 -8.01 24.33
N ILE A 196 -14.97 -9.30 24.17
CA ILE A 196 -15.97 -10.22 23.63
C ILE A 196 -17.13 -10.16 24.64
N LYS A 197 -18.27 -9.56 24.24
CA LYS A 197 -19.53 -9.83 24.91
C LYS A 197 -19.86 -11.29 24.60
N ILE A 198 -19.50 -12.18 25.52
CA ILE A 198 -20.05 -13.54 25.56
C ILE A 198 -21.47 -13.43 26.10
#